data_AF-A0A5E3X6K9-F1
#
_entry.id   AF-A0A5E3X6K9-F1
#
_cell.length_a   1.000
_cell.length_b   1.000
_cell.length_c   1.000
_cell.angle_alpha   90.00
_cell.angle_beta   90.00
_cell.angle_gamma   90.00
#
_symmetry.space_group_name_H-M   'P 1'
#
loop_
_entity.id
_entity.type
_entity.pdbx_description
1 polymer ?
#
loop_
_entity_poly.entity_id
_entity_poly.type
_entity_poly.pdbx_seq_one_letter_code
_entity_poly.pdbx_strand_id
1 'polypeptide(L)'
;MLLVAQPSDLMRRCRRGTALRFAMDIGAHRKKAYQKVPIVEDERWKGAFWILVILDRQVSAHLGRSCCVQDEEIDLKLPLEVDDEYWEQPDPTQGFEQPHGKPSRVSFLIVIEFIEISGVATRTIVRPG
;
A
#
# COMPACT_ATOMS: atom_id res chain seq x y z
N MET A 1 -1.40 -31.27 -5.86
CA MET A 1 -1.35 -30.85 -4.44
C MET A 1 -1.35 -29.32 -4.44
N LEU A 2 -2.54 -28.73 -4.56
CA LEU A 2 -2.75 -27.29 -4.46
C LEU A 2 -2.93 -26.98 -2.97
N LEU A 3 -1.95 -26.32 -2.36
CA LEU A 3 -2.11 -25.76 -1.01
C LEU A 3 -3.05 -24.57 -1.12
N VAL A 4 -4.34 -24.80 -0.92
CA VAL A 4 -5.28 -23.76 -0.52
C VAL A 4 -4.84 -23.34 0.88
N ALA A 5 -4.25 -22.15 1.01
CA ALA A 5 -3.95 -21.57 2.31
C ALA A 5 -5.25 -21.57 3.14
N GLN A 6 -5.23 -22.27 4.27
CA GLN A 6 -6.38 -22.35 5.17
C GLN A 6 -6.63 -20.94 5.74
N PRO A 7 -7.90 -20.48 5.84
CA PRO A 7 -8.24 -19.13 6.36
C PRO A 7 -7.66 -18.81 7.75
N SER A 8 -7.28 -19.84 8.52
CA SER A 8 -6.70 -19.73 9.86
C SER A 8 -5.27 -19.20 9.93
N ASP A 9 -4.48 -19.30 8.85
CA ASP A 9 -3.07 -18.85 8.88
C ASP A 9 -2.92 -17.33 8.76
N LEU A 10 -3.90 -16.67 8.12
CA LEU A 10 -3.95 -15.20 8.01
C LEU A 10 -4.31 -14.53 9.35
N MET A 11 -5.02 -15.26 10.23
CA MET A 11 -5.51 -14.77 11.52
C MET A 11 -4.41 -14.73 12.61
N ARG A 12 -3.28 -15.43 12.40
CA ARG A 12 -2.22 -15.55 13.43
C ARG A 12 -1.15 -14.46 13.39
N ARG A 13 -1.02 -13.72 12.27
CA ARG A 13 0.13 -12.83 12.02
C ARG A 13 -0.04 -11.39 12.53
N CYS A 14 -1.25 -10.85 12.53
CA CYS A 14 -1.48 -9.45 12.89
C CYS A 14 -2.33 -9.33 14.16
N ARG A 15 -1.73 -9.44 15.35
CA ARG A 15 -2.49 -9.35 16.61
C ARG A 15 -2.78 -7.91 17.07
N ARG A 16 -2.26 -6.87 16.41
CA ARG A 16 -2.62 -5.45 16.64
C ARG A 16 -2.36 -4.60 15.39
N GLY A 17 -3.43 -4.30 14.65
CA GLY A 17 -3.43 -3.42 13.48
C GLY A 17 -4.85 -3.28 12.94
N THR A 18 -5.73 -2.63 13.70
CA THR A 18 -7.18 -2.55 13.40
C THR A 18 -7.44 -1.86 12.05
N ALA A 19 -6.71 -0.79 11.73
CA ALA A 19 -6.91 -0.04 10.49
C ALA A 19 -6.47 -0.81 9.23
N LEU A 20 -5.28 -1.41 9.23
CA LEU A 20 -4.81 -2.18 8.09
C LEU A 20 -5.65 -3.46 7.90
N ARG A 21 -6.01 -4.15 8.98
CA ARG A 21 -6.94 -5.28 8.90
C ARG A 21 -8.28 -4.87 8.32
N PHE A 22 -8.87 -3.78 8.80
CA PHE A 22 -10.11 -3.25 8.25
C PHE A 22 -9.98 -2.92 6.76
N ALA A 23 -8.87 -2.27 6.36
CA ALA A 23 -8.59 -1.97 4.95
C ALA A 23 -8.48 -3.25 4.10
N MET A 24 -7.89 -4.33 4.65
CA MET A 24 -7.89 -5.63 3.99
C MET A 24 -9.30 -6.21 3.87
N ASP A 25 -10.10 -6.15 4.94
CA ASP A 25 -11.45 -6.73 4.99
C ASP A 25 -12.42 -6.05 4.00
N ILE A 26 -12.30 -4.72 3.80
CA ILE A 26 -13.08 -3.99 2.78
C ILE A 26 -12.51 -4.14 1.36
N GLY A 27 -11.38 -4.84 1.19
CA GLY A 27 -10.78 -5.09 -0.11
C GLY A 27 -9.93 -3.94 -0.67
N ALA A 28 -9.49 -2.99 0.16
CA ALA A 28 -8.67 -1.84 -0.29
C ALA A 28 -7.33 -2.26 -0.91
N HIS A 29 -6.82 -3.45 -0.59
CA HIS A 29 -5.61 -4.05 -1.18
C HIS A 29 -5.80 -4.59 -2.61
N ARG A 30 -7.02 -4.60 -3.15
CA ARG A 30 -7.32 -5.22 -4.44
C ARG A 30 -7.38 -4.20 -5.56
N LYS A 31 -6.87 -4.60 -6.73
CA LYS A 31 -7.05 -3.85 -7.96
C LYS A 31 -8.52 -3.85 -8.39
N LYS A 32 -9.06 -2.66 -8.70
CA LYS A 32 -10.36 -2.54 -9.36
C LYS A 32 -10.23 -2.94 -10.85
N ALA A 33 -10.98 -3.97 -11.26
CA ALA A 33 -10.82 -4.59 -12.59
C ALA A 33 -11.25 -3.69 -13.77
N TYR A 34 -12.21 -2.80 -13.57
CA TYR A 34 -12.88 -2.05 -14.63
C TYR A 34 -12.76 -0.53 -14.51
N GLN A 35 -11.61 -0.02 -14.07
CA GLN A 35 -11.38 1.41 -13.94
C GLN A 35 -10.41 1.91 -15.01
N LYS A 36 -10.94 2.63 -16.00
CA LYS A 36 -10.16 3.23 -17.10
C LYS A 36 -9.66 4.64 -16.80
N VAL A 37 -10.40 5.38 -15.96
CA VAL A 37 -10.10 6.76 -15.59
C VAL A 37 -9.86 6.82 -14.07
N PRO A 38 -8.81 7.50 -13.61
CA PRO A 38 -8.60 7.72 -12.18
C PRO A 38 -9.81 8.42 -11.55
N ILE A 39 -10.19 7.98 -10.36
CA ILE A 39 -11.25 8.60 -9.57
C ILE A 39 -10.60 9.14 -8.31
N VAL A 40 -10.96 10.37 -7.93
CA VAL A 40 -10.38 11.08 -6.78
C VAL A 40 -10.42 10.23 -5.52
N GLU A 41 -11.60 9.70 -5.21
CA GLU A 41 -11.81 8.85 -4.04
C GLU A 41 -10.93 7.60 -4.07
N ASP A 42 -10.67 7.04 -5.25
CA ASP A 42 -9.85 5.85 -5.39
C ASP A 42 -8.35 6.13 -5.23
N GLU A 43 -7.87 7.30 -5.69
CA GLU A 43 -6.51 7.74 -5.39
C GLU A 43 -6.33 8.02 -3.89
N ARG A 44 -7.34 8.61 -3.22
CA ARG A 44 -7.33 8.81 -1.77
C ARG A 44 -7.25 7.49 -1.00
N TRP A 45 -8.12 6.53 -1.34
CA TRP A 45 -8.11 5.21 -0.71
C TRP A 45 -6.79 4.47 -0.96
N LYS A 46 -6.24 4.58 -2.18
CA LYS A 46 -4.92 4.04 -2.50
C LYS A 46 -3.83 4.65 -1.63
N GLY A 47 -3.78 5.98 -1.51
CA GLY A 47 -2.83 6.67 -0.65
C GLY A 47 -2.95 6.22 0.81
N ALA A 48 -4.18 6.22 1.35
CA ALA A 48 -4.44 5.79 2.73
C ALA A 48 -3.99 4.34 2.99
N PHE A 49 -4.28 3.42 2.06
CA PHE A 49 -3.85 2.03 2.16
C PHE A 49 -2.32 1.91 2.20
N TRP A 50 -1.61 2.59 1.29
CA TRP A 50 -0.16 2.54 1.24
C TRP A 50 0.52 3.14 2.47
N ILE A 51 -0.06 4.20 3.06
CA ILE A 51 0.40 4.73 4.36
C ILE A 51 0.27 3.67 5.45
N LEU A 52 -0.85 2.93 5.51
CA LEU A 52 -1.02 1.85 6.50
C LEU A 52 0.02 0.73 6.32
N VAL A 53 0.35 0.38 5.08
CA VAL A 53 1.40 -0.62 4.77
C VAL A 53 2.77 -0.13 5.21
N ILE A 54 3.10 1.13 4.95
CA ILE A 54 4.36 1.74 5.37
C ILE A 54 4.48 1.74 6.89
N LEU A 55 3.45 2.19 7.61
CA LEU A 55 3.42 2.21 9.06
C LEU A 55 3.58 0.80 9.66
N ASP A 56 2.90 -0.19 9.09
CA ASP A 56 3.04 -1.59 9.52
C ASP A 56 4.47 -2.10 9.35
N ARG A 57 5.09 -1.83 8.20
CA ARG A 57 6.47 -2.23 7.93
C ARG A 57 7.47 -1.52 8.83
N GLN A 58 7.31 -0.21 9.05
CA GLN A 58 8.14 0.54 9.99
C GLN A 58 8.03 -0.06 11.39
N VAL A 59 6.82 -0.20 11.94
CA VAL A 59 6.61 -0.72 13.30
C VAL A 59 7.12 -2.15 13.42
N SER A 60 6.88 -2.98 12.42
CA SER A 60 7.35 -4.37 12.38
C SER A 60 8.87 -4.45 12.37
N ALA A 61 9.55 -3.62 11.58
CA ALA A 61 11.01 -3.53 11.57
C ALA A 61 11.57 -3.06 12.93
N HIS A 62 11.00 -1.99 13.51
CA HIS A 62 11.41 -1.48 14.82
C HIS A 62 11.21 -2.50 15.95
N LEU A 63 10.21 -3.38 15.84
CA LEU A 63 9.91 -4.41 16.85
C LEU A 63 10.52 -5.78 16.54
N GLY A 64 11.23 -5.95 15.42
CA GLY A 64 11.79 -7.22 14.98
C GLY A 64 10.72 -8.30 14.70
N ARG A 65 9.56 -7.90 14.19
CA ARG A 65 8.42 -8.78 13.92
C ARG A 65 8.11 -8.84 12.43
N SER A 66 7.42 -9.89 12.00
CA SER A 66 6.88 -9.97 10.65
C SER A 66 5.74 -8.96 10.45
N CYS A 67 5.70 -8.35 9.26
CA CYS A 67 4.63 -7.46 8.83
C CYS A 67 3.27 -8.17 8.79
N CYS A 68 2.20 -7.41 9.01
CA CYS A 68 0.82 -7.88 9.00
C CYS A 68 0.34 -8.32 7.61
N VAL A 69 0.83 -7.67 6.54
CA VAL A 69 0.53 -8.00 5.14
C VAL A 69 1.84 -8.19 4.37
N GLN A 70 1.90 -9.23 3.54
CA GLN A 70 3.02 -9.44 2.63
C GLN A 70 2.72 -8.83 1.26
N ASP A 71 3.78 -8.58 0.49
CA ASP A 71 3.68 -7.90 -0.81
C ASP A 71 2.85 -8.72 -1.80
N GLU A 72 2.88 -10.05 -1.69
CA GLU A 72 2.09 -10.97 -2.54
C GLU A 72 0.58 -10.92 -2.24
N GLU A 73 0.17 -10.32 -1.13
CA GLU A 73 -1.24 -10.15 -0.75
C GLU A 73 -1.82 -8.81 -1.23
N ILE A 74 -1.01 -7.97 -1.90
CA ILE A 74 -1.39 -6.63 -2.36
C ILE A 74 -1.39 -6.59 -3.89
N ASP A 75 -2.58 -6.52 -4.48
CA ASP A 75 -2.76 -6.31 -5.92
C ASP A 75 -2.89 -4.82 -6.29
N LEU A 76 -2.99 -3.95 -5.29
CA LEU A 76 -3.19 -2.52 -5.46
C LEU A 76 -1.97 -1.88 -6.12
N LYS A 77 -2.20 -0.99 -7.10
CA LYS A 77 -1.12 -0.19 -7.69
C LYS A 77 -0.68 0.91 -6.74
N LEU A 78 0.54 1.40 -6.92
CA LEU A 78 1.00 2.62 -6.26
C LEU A 78 0.08 3.80 -6.62
N PRO A 79 -0.08 4.79 -5.71
CA PRO A 79 -0.81 6.02 -5.99
C PRO A 79 -0.18 6.77 -7.17
N LEU A 80 -0.99 7.57 -7.86
CA LEU A 80 -0.46 8.43 -8.91
C LEU A 80 0.52 9.46 -8.33
N GLU A 81 1.56 9.76 -9.10
CA GLU A 81 2.55 10.79 -8.81
C GLU A 81 2.02 12.19 -9.16
N VAL A 82 0.85 12.52 -8.63
CA VAL A 82 0.14 13.77 -8.91
C VAL A 82 -0.41 14.31 -7.62
N ASP A 83 -0.12 15.57 -7.33
CA ASP A 83 -0.62 16.23 -6.12
C ASP A 83 -2.15 16.39 -6.16
N ASP A 84 -2.80 16.27 -5.00
CA ASP A 84 -4.25 16.37 -4.86
C ASP A 84 -4.85 17.66 -5.46
N GLU A 85 -4.07 18.75 -5.50
CA GLU A 85 -4.46 20.03 -6.12
C GLU A 85 -4.67 19.95 -7.63
N TYR A 86 -4.18 18.90 -8.28
CA TYR A 86 -4.29 18.66 -9.73
C TYR A 86 -5.26 17.52 -10.08
N TRP A 87 -5.96 16.93 -9.11
CA TRP A 87 -6.91 15.85 -9.40
C TRP A 87 -8.22 16.36 -9.98
N GLU A 88 -8.72 17.46 -9.45
CA GLU A 88 -9.98 18.09 -9.88
C GLU A 88 -9.64 19.39 -10.62
N GLN A 89 -9.81 19.39 -11.94
CA GLN A 89 -9.62 20.56 -12.80
C GLN A 89 -10.96 20.99 -13.43
N PRO A 90 -11.15 22.28 -13.75
CA PRO A 90 -12.34 22.75 -14.46
C PRO A 90 -12.55 22.05 -15.80
N ASP A 91 -11.46 21.65 -16.46
CA ASP A 91 -11.45 20.76 -17.61
C ASP A 91 -11.18 19.31 -17.14
N PRO A 92 -12.18 18.40 -17.22
CA PRO A 92 -12.01 17.01 -16.80
C PRO A 92 -10.93 16.24 -17.57
N THR A 93 -10.50 16.75 -18.73
CA THR A 93 -9.42 16.12 -19.52
C THR A 93 -8.02 16.43 -19.00
N GLN A 94 -7.89 17.43 -18.13
CA GLN A 94 -6.61 17.88 -17.55
C GLN A 94 -6.44 17.42 -16.09
N GLY A 95 -7.39 16.65 -15.55
CA GLY A 95 -7.30 16.10 -14.20
C GLY A 95 -6.27 14.98 -14.12
N PHE A 96 -5.65 14.81 -12.94
CA PHE A 96 -4.61 13.80 -12.69
C PHE A 96 -3.34 13.98 -13.53
N GLU A 97 -2.98 15.22 -13.84
CA GLU A 97 -1.72 15.55 -14.51
C GLU A 97 -0.87 16.48 -13.63
N GLN A 98 0.36 16.05 -13.32
CA GLN A 98 1.32 16.88 -12.59
C GLN A 98 1.94 17.90 -13.57
N PRO A 99 2.01 19.19 -13.22
CA PRO A 99 2.59 20.19 -14.12
C PRO A 99 4.07 19.92 -14.39
N HIS A 100 4.48 20.17 -15.64
CA HIS A 100 5.85 19.97 -16.07
C HIS A 100 6.84 20.78 -15.22
N GLY A 101 7.89 20.10 -14.74
CA GLY A 101 8.93 20.72 -13.93
C GLY A 101 8.62 20.84 -12.43
N LYS A 102 7.45 20.38 -11.97
CA LYS A 102 7.12 20.30 -10.54
C LYS A 102 6.99 18.84 -10.11
N PRO A 103 7.95 18.27 -9.36
CA PRO A 103 7.79 16.92 -8.84
C PRO A 103 6.60 16.85 -7.87
N SER A 104 5.88 15.72 -7.86
CA SER A 104 4.80 15.53 -6.90
C SER A 104 5.34 15.34 -5.49
N ARG A 105 4.65 15.93 -4.52
CA ARG A 105 4.85 15.72 -3.08
C ARG A 105 4.51 14.29 -2.68
N VAL A 106 3.56 13.67 -3.38
CA VAL A 106 3.13 12.28 -3.19
C VAL A 106 4.26 11.31 -3.60
N SER A 107 5.00 11.61 -4.67
CA SER A 107 6.19 10.84 -5.08
C SER A 107 7.27 10.78 -3.99
N PHE A 108 7.42 11.85 -3.21
CA PHE A 108 8.44 11.91 -2.15
C PHE A 108 8.14 10.95 -0.98
N LEU A 109 6.86 10.74 -0.66
CA LEU A 109 6.41 9.80 0.38
C LEU A 109 6.43 8.34 -0.10
N ILE A 110 6.25 8.10 -1.41
CA ILE A 110 6.23 6.75 -2.00
C ILE A 110 7.65 6.20 -2.25
N VAL A 111 8.62 7.04 -2.60
CA VAL A 111 9.96 6.59 -3.03
C VAL A 111 10.94 6.35 -1.86
N ILE A 112 10.90 7.15 -0.80
CA ILE A 112 11.95 7.08 0.25
C ILE A 112 11.75 5.89 1.19
N GLU A 113 10.56 5.29 1.23
CA GLU A 113 10.21 4.33 2.27
C GLU A 113 9.99 2.89 1.81
N PHE A 114 9.91 2.65 0.49
CA PHE A 114 9.45 1.36 -0.01
C PHE A 114 10.53 0.30 -0.27
N ILE A 115 11.80 0.60 -0.61
CA ILE A 115 12.66 -0.42 -1.25
C ILE A 115 13.89 -0.90 -0.46
N GLU A 116 14.65 -0.08 0.26
CA GLU A 116 16.03 -0.53 0.56
C GLU A 116 16.27 -1.31 1.87
N ILE A 117 15.42 -1.23 2.91
CA ILE A 117 15.84 -1.73 4.25
C ILE A 117 14.92 -2.80 4.88
N SER A 118 13.60 -2.74 4.72
CA SER A 118 12.72 -3.47 5.67
C SER A 118 12.30 -4.89 5.27
N GLY A 119 12.31 -5.25 3.97
CA GLY A 119 11.83 -6.56 3.50
C GLY A 119 12.84 -7.71 3.64
N VAL A 120 14.12 -7.43 3.41
CA VAL A 120 15.18 -8.46 3.39
C VAL A 120 15.66 -8.80 4.82
N ALA A 121 15.70 -7.82 5.72
CA ALA A 121 16.14 -8.02 7.11
C ALA A 121 15.14 -8.87 7.93
N THR A 122 13.84 -8.60 7.79
CA THR A 122 12.82 -9.26 8.61
C THR A 122 12.63 -10.74 8.25
N ARG A 123 12.77 -11.10 6.96
CA ARG A 123 12.66 -12.49 6.48
C ARG A 123 13.88 -13.36 6.84
N THR A 124 15.04 -12.75 7.06
CA THR A 124 16.26 -13.46 7.49
C THR A 124 16.33 -13.61 9.01
N ILE A 125 15.81 -12.65 9.79
CA ILE A 125 15.86 -12.69 11.26
C ILE A 125 14.87 -13.70 11.87
N VAL A 126 13.70 -13.95 11.27
CA VAL A 126 12.62 -14.74 11.90
C VAL A 126 12.61 -16.23 11.48
N ARG A 127 13.63 -16.72 10.76
CA ARG A 127 13.84 -18.17 10.58
C ARG A 127 14.83 -18.69 11.61
N PRO A 128 14.40 -19.29 12.74
CA PRO A 128 15.29 -20.16 13.48
C PRO A 128 15.47 -21.44 12.64
N GLY A 129 16.72 -21.88 12.49
CA GLY A 129 17.05 -23.24 12.07
C GLY A 129 16.63 -24.27 13.11
#